data_AF-W7KUR7-F1
#
_entry.id   AF-W7KUR7-F1
#
_cell.length_a   1.000
_cell.length_b   1.000
_cell.length_c   1.000
_cell.angle_alpha   90.00
_cell.angle_beta   90.00
_cell.angle_gamma   90.00
#
_symmetry.space_group_name_H-M   'P 1'
#
loop_
_entity.id
_entity.type
_entity.pdbx_description
1 polymer ?
#
loop_
_entity_poly.entity_id
_entity_poly.type
_entity_poly.pdbx_seq_one_letter_code
_entity_poly.pdbx_strand_id
1 'polypeptide(L)'
;MLKKLFVSYFNNDKKKKEQLGRLLTEISIKLKDQQTRIDESIRRLKDRDKELFDKVVRAQIDGDFAKATIYAQEISEIRKIIKVFYTAYLAIEKVRLRLDTVQEVQGVSLVLFPIVRILEGLKDQIKTISPEIAMTLDSITSSVNSIAAETGMISDRSVVPAVIDEQAKKILEEAQKSAEQKVKELLPDLPHPPTETPAKVEVKKRLDEKEILNYISETGGYLDLDYVSKRYGVRKEEVLNLLREMSSKGLISLEA
;
A
#
# COMPACT_ATOMS: atom_id res chain seq x y z
N MET A 1 49.32 36.31 -17.22
CA MET A 1 48.84 34.90 -17.27
C MET A 1 47.71 34.62 -16.27
N LEU A 2 47.87 34.97 -14.98
CA LEU A 2 46.88 34.70 -13.92
C LEU A 2 45.45 35.16 -14.22
N LYS A 3 45.25 36.37 -14.79
CA LYS A 3 43.91 36.90 -15.14
C LYS A 3 43.18 36.07 -16.22
N LYS A 4 43.93 35.50 -17.19
CA LYS A 4 43.37 34.63 -18.24
C LYS A 4 43.01 33.24 -17.68
N LEU A 5 43.83 32.71 -16.77
CA LEU A 5 43.56 31.45 -16.05
C LEU A 5 42.31 31.58 -15.15
N PHE A 6 42.17 32.70 -14.43
CA PHE A 6 41.00 32.96 -13.58
C PHE A 6 39.72 33.08 -14.40
N VAL A 7 39.74 33.87 -15.49
CA VAL A 7 38.57 34.01 -16.39
C VAL A 7 38.22 32.69 -17.06
N SER A 8 39.21 31.88 -17.48
CA SER A 8 38.98 30.56 -18.08
C SER A 8 38.37 29.57 -17.11
N TYR A 9 38.77 29.58 -15.83
CA TYR A 9 38.22 28.71 -14.79
C TYR A 9 36.74 29.06 -14.50
N PHE A 10 36.44 30.35 -14.29
CA PHE A 10 35.08 30.84 -14.07
C PHE A 10 34.12 30.55 -15.23
N ASN A 11 34.59 30.63 -16.48
CA ASN A 11 33.76 30.36 -17.65
C ASN A 11 33.45 28.85 -17.81
N ASN A 12 34.36 27.99 -17.35
CA ASN A 12 34.19 26.54 -17.42
C ASN A 12 33.20 26.03 -16.36
N ASP A 13 33.25 26.58 -15.14
CA ASP A 13 32.30 26.24 -14.06
C ASP A 13 30.88 26.68 -14.39
N LYS A 14 30.71 27.86 -14.98
CA LYS A 14 29.38 28.33 -15.45
C LYS A 14 28.81 27.38 -16.51
N LYS A 15 29.62 26.99 -17.50
CA LYS A 15 29.21 26.05 -18.56
C LYS A 15 28.83 24.68 -18.02
N LYS A 16 29.59 24.14 -17.05
CA LYS A 16 29.26 22.88 -16.36
C LYS A 16 27.95 22.97 -15.59
N LYS A 17 27.71 24.08 -14.87
CA LYS A 17 26.46 24.31 -14.13
C LYS A 17 25.24 24.38 -15.06
N GLU A 18 25.38 25.06 -16.21
CA GLU A 18 24.34 25.11 -17.25
C GLU A 18 24.07 23.73 -17.86
N GLN A 19 25.12 22.95 -18.16
CA GLN A 19 24.99 21.59 -18.68
C GLN A 19 24.29 20.65 -17.68
N LEU A 20 24.69 20.70 -16.40
CA LEU A 20 24.05 19.97 -15.32
C LEU A 20 22.55 20.33 -15.25
N GLY A 21 22.21 21.61 -15.29
CA GLY A 21 20.82 22.07 -15.28
C GLY A 21 19.97 21.47 -16.39
N ARG A 22 20.50 21.47 -17.62
CA ARG A 22 19.80 20.88 -18.77
C ARG A 22 19.54 19.38 -18.58
N LEU A 23 20.54 18.64 -18.11
CA LEU A 23 20.40 17.19 -17.87
C LEU A 23 19.37 16.88 -16.77
N LEU A 24 19.39 17.65 -15.68
CA LEU A 24 18.40 17.51 -14.60
C LEU A 24 16.98 17.85 -15.07
N THR A 25 16.84 18.86 -15.93
CA THR A 25 15.56 19.20 -16.55
C THR A 25 15.05 18.07 -17.45
N GLU A 26 15.92 17.48 -18.27
CA GLU A 26 15.56 16.35 -19.13
C GLU A 26 15.08 15.15 -18.30
N ILE A 27 15.79 14.82 -17.22
CA ILE A 27 15.39 13.77 -16.28
C ILE A 27 14.03 14.09 -15.64
N SER A 28 13.83 15.32 -15.17
CA SER A 28 12.56 15.75 -14.54
C SER A 28 11.38 15.65 -15.50
N ILE A 29 11.57 15.97 -16.79
CA ILE A 29 10.56 15.80 -17.84
C ILE A 29 10.23 14.32 -18.04
N LYS A 30 11.24 13.45 -18.22
CA LYS A 30 11.04 12.01 -18.40
C LYS A 30 10.30 11.39 -17.20
N LEU A 31 10.64 11.79 -15.98
CA LEU A 31 9.96 11.38 -14.77
C LEU A 31 8.48 11.84 -14.75
N LYS A 32 8.22 13.08 -15.16
CA LYS A 32 6.84 13.61 -15.28
C LYS A 32 6.01 12.82 -16.29
N ASP A 33 6.60 12.44 -17.42
CA ASP A 33 5.92 11.60 -18.41
C ASP A 33 5.54 10.23 -17.83
N GLN A 34 6.42 9.63 -17.01
CA GLN A 34 6.09 8.40 -16.31
C GLN A 34 4.96 8.59 -15.29
N GLN A 35 4.92 9.71 -14.56
CA GLN A 35 3.80 10.02 -13.66
C GLN A 35 2.47 10.12 -14.42
N THR A 36 2.45 10.75 -15.59
CA THR A 36 1.25 10.85 -16.44
C THR A 36 0.76 9.46 -16.85
N ARG A 37 1.66 8.60 -17.35
CA ARG A 37 1.33 7.21 -17.74
C ARG A 37 0.83 6.37 -16.57
N ILE A 38 1.41 6.58 -15.40
CA ILE A 38 0.96 5.93 -14.16
C ILE A 38 -0.45 6.42 -13.79
N ASP A 39 -0.73 7.72 -13.84
CA ASP A 39 -2.07 8.28 -13.54
C ASP A 39 -3.13 7.72 -14.50
N GLU A 40 -2.85 7.68 -15.80
CA GLU A 40 -3.73 7.06 -16.81
C GLU A 40 -4.01 5.58 -16.51
N SER A 41 -2.98 4.84 -16.08
CA SER A 41 -3.12 3.43 -15.71
C SER A 41 -3.94 3.25 -14.43
N ILE A 42 -3.75 4.11 -13.43
CA ILE A 42 -4.58 4.15 -12.22
C ILE A 42 -6.05 4.40 -12.58
N ARG A 43 -6.35 5.37 -13.46
CA ARG A 43 -7.73 5.66 -13.88
C ARG A 43 -8.40 4.44 -14.52
N ARG A 44 -7.72 3.80 -15.49
CA ARG A 44 -8.24 2.59 -16.16
C ARG A 44 -8.49 1.45 -15.17
N LEU A 45 -7.59 1.24 -14.21
CA LEU A 45 -7.75 0.21 -13.18
C LEU A 45 -8.91 0.52 -12.23
N LYS A 46 -9.16 1.80 -11.91
CA LYS A 46 -10.32 2.20 -11.09
C LYS A 46 -11.64 1.98 -11.82
N ASP A 47 -11.70 2.30 -13.11
CA ASP A 47 -12.89 2.03 -13.91
C ASP A 47 -13.16 0.52 -13.94
N ARG A 48 -12.10 -0.28 -14.08
CA ARG A 48 -12.20 -1.74 -14.03
C ARG A 48 -12.62 -2.29 -12.67
N ASP A 49 -12.11 -1.74 -11.56
CA ASP A 49 -12.53 -2.05 -10.19
C ASP A 49 -14.05 -1.86 -10.03
N LYS A 50 -14.54 -0.70 -10.47
CA LYS A 50 -15.97 -0.36 -10.43
C LYS A 50 -16.83 -1.31 -11.25
N GLU A 51 -16.42 -1.63 -12.48
CA GLU A 51 -17.13 -2.60 -13.32
C GLU A 51 -17.23 -3.99 -12.66
N LEU A 52 -16.15 -4.45 -12.03
CA LEU A 52 -16.13 -5.74 -11.35
C LEU A 52 -16.96 -5.70 -10.07
N PHE A 53 -16.96 -4.58 -9.35
CA PHE A 53 -17.80 -4.39 -8.18
C PHE A 53 -19.28 -4.54 -8.52
N ASP A 54 -19.75 -3.90 -9.60
CA ASP A 54 -21.12 -4.05 -10.08
C ASP A 54 -21.46 -5.51 -10.42
N LYS A 55 -20.48 -6.27 -10.93
CA LYS A 55 -20.64 -7.71 -11.20
C LYS A 55 -20.67 -8.55 -9.92
N VAL A 56 -19.92 -8.19 -8.87
CA VAL A 56 -20.01 -8.83 -7.55
C VAL A 56 -21.42 -8.69 -7.01
N VAL A 57 -21.97 -7.46 -7.00
CA VAL A 57 -23.32 -7.19 -6.47
C VAL A 57 -24.38 -8.00 -7.22
N ARG A 58 -24.33 -8.02 -8.56
CA ARG A 58 -25.26 -8.83 -9.37
C ARG A 58 -25.14 -10.32 -9.06
N ALA A 59 -23.93 -10.86 -9.03
CA ALA A 59 -23.70 -12.27 -8.72
C ALA A 59 -24.20 -12.64 -7.31
N GLN A 60 -24.10 -11.73 -6.33
CA GLN A 60 -24.67 -11.94 -5.00
C GLN A 60 -26.20 -11.97 -5.00
N ILE A 61 -26.85 -11.05 -5.72
CA ILE A 61 -28.32 -11.02 -5.86
C ILE A 61 -28.82 -12.30 -6.51
N ASP A 62 -28.11 -12.80 -7.52
CA ASP A 62 -28.44 -14.01 -8.26
C ASP A 62 -28.10 -15.31 -7.48
N GLY A 63 -27.48 -15.20 -6.29
CA GLY A 63 -27.03 -16.35 -5.49
C GLY A 63 -25.80 -17.09 -6.06
N ASP A 64 -25.15 -16.54 -7.07
CA ASP A 64 -23.95 -17.10 -7.70
C ASP A 64 -22.69 -16.67 -6.93
N PHE A 65 -22.50 -17.26 -5.74
CA PHE A 65 -21.39 -16.95 -4.85
C PHE A 65 -20.01 -17.30 -5.44
N ALA A 66 -19.95 -18.29 -6.35
CA ALA A 66 -18.72 -18.64 -7.04
C ALA A 66 -18.25 -17.49 -7.94
N LYS A 67 -19.14 -16.91 -8.77
CA LYS A 67 -18.79 -15.74 -9.59
C LYS A 67 -18.48 -14.51 -8.74
N ALA A 68 -19.26 -14.26 -7.68
CA ALA A 68 -19.00 -13.15 -6.76
C ALA A 68 -17.59 -13.23 -6.17
N THR A 69 -17.16 -14.44 -5.76
CA THR A 69 -15.82 -14.68 -5.21
C THR A 69 -14.72 -14.41 -6.23
N ILE A 70 -14.86 -14.91 -7.47
CA ILE A 70 -13.90 -14.67 -8.55
C ILE A 70 -13.73 -13.17 -8.83
N TYR A 71 -14.84 -12.44 -8.96
CA TYR A 71 -14.78 -11.00 -9.21
C TYR A 71 -14.16 -10.23 -8.03
N ALA A 72 -14.46 -10.61 -6.80
CA ALA A 72 -13.86 -10.00 -5.61
C ALA A 72 -12.35 -10.22 -5.52
N GLN A 73 -11.86 -11.41 -5.91
CA GLN A 73 -10.43 -11.72 -5.98
C GLN A 73 -9.72 -10.83 -7.01
N GLU A 74 -10.30 -10.68 -8.21
CA GLU A 74 -9.75 -9.81 -9.25
C GLU A 74 -9.70 -8.34 -8.81
N ILE A 75 -10.75 -7.86 -8.11
CA ILE A 75 -10.73 -6.52 -7.52
C ILE A 75 -9.56 -6.38 -6.53
N SER A 76 -9.33 -7.39 -5.67
CA SER A 76 -8.20 -7.36 -4.73
C SER A 76 -6.85 -7.20 -5.44
N GLU A 77 -6.63 -7.94 -6.53
CA GLU A 77 -5.39 -7.83 -7.32
C GLU A 77 -5.27 -6.46 -8.01
N ILE A 78 -6.35 -5.96 -8.61
CA ILE A 78 -6.39 -4.60 -9.19
C ILE A 78 -6.03 -3.54 -8.15
N ARG A 79 -6.57 -3.64 -6.93
CA ARG A 79 -6.29 -2.69 -5.84
C ARG A 79 -4.83 -2.73 -5.39
N LYS A 80 -4.22 -3.91 -5.35
CA LYS A 80 -2.79 -4.06 -5.07
C LYS A 80 -1.96 -3.34 -6.14
N ILE A 81 -2.32 -3.50 -7.42
CA ILE A 81 -1.65 -2.81 -8.52
C ILE A 81 -1.81 -1.29 -8.42
N ILE A 82 -3.03 -0.79 -8.18
CA ILE A 82 -3.30 0.64 -7.99
C ILE A 82 -2.43 1.21 -6.86
N LYS A 83 -2.27 0.48 -5.75
CA LYS A 83 -1.41 0.90 -4.63
C LYS A 83 0.06 1.02 -5.04
N VAL A 84 0.59 0.06 -5.79
CA VAL A 84 1.98 0.13 -6.29
C VAL A 84 2.16 1.34 -7.21
N PHE A 85 1.21 1.56 -8.12
CA PHE A 85 1.23 2.73 -9.00
C PHE A 85 1.13 4.06 -8.25
N TYR A 86 0.27 4.19 -7.24
CA TYR A 86 0.22 5.39 -6.41
C TYR A 86 1.54 5.63 -5.65
N THR A 87 2.15 4.56 -5.13
CA THR A 87 3.44 4.65 -4.44
C THR A 87 4.51 5.20 -5.39
N ALA A 88 4.58 4.66 -6.60
CA ALA A 88 5.49 5.12 -7.63
C ALA A 88 5.23 6.58 -8.04
N TYR A 89 3.96 6.95 -8.25
CA TYR A 89 3.57 8.31 -8.59
C TYR A 89 4.08 9.33 -7.58
N LEU A 90 3.88 9.07 -6.28
CA LEU A 90 4.29 9.95 -5.19
C LEU A 90 5.81 9.98 -5.00
N ALA A 91 6.47 8.82 -5.10
CA ALA A 91 7.92 8.76 -4.99
C ALA A 91 8.61 9.49 -6.15
N ILE A 92 8.09 9.38 -7.38
CA ILE A 92 8.61 10.15 -8.52
C ILE A 92 8.38 11.65 -8.31
N GLU A 93 7.23 12.07 -7.79
CA GLU A 93 6.99 13.48 -7.44
C GLU A 93 8.05 13.98 -6.45
N LYS A 94 8.33 13.20 -5.41
CA LYS A 94 9.34 13.53 -4.41
C LYS A 94 10.74 13.61 -5.02
N VAL A 95 11.09 12.71 -5.93
CA VAL A 95 12.37 12.74 -6.67
C VAL A 95 12.48 14.02 -7.49
N ARG A 96 11.45 14.39 -8.25
CA ARG A 96 11.45 15.62 -9.07
C ARG A 96 11.67 16.86 -8.21
N LEU A 97 10.96 16.98 -7.08
CA LEU A 97 11.16 18.09 -6.13
C LEU A 97 12.61 18.14 -5.57
N ARG A 98 13.25 16.99 -5.36
CA ARG A 98 14.67 16.95 -4.95
C ARG A 98 15.59 17.40 -6.07
N LEU A 99 15.33 16.99 -7.31
CA LEU A 99 16.12 17.40 -8.48
C LEU A 99 16.13 18.92 -8.67
N ASP A 100 15.01 19.60 -8.39
CA ASP A 100 14.91 21.06 -8.48
C ASP A 100 15.89 21.78 -7.54
N THR A 101 16.19 21.19 -6.38
CA THR A 101 17.12 21.76 -5.39
C THR A 101 18.60 21.46 -5.68
N VAL A 102 18.91 20.57 -6.63
CA VAL A 102 20.30 20.10 -6.88
C VAL A 102 21.22 21.24 -7.30
N GLN A 103 20.74 22.23 -8.05
CA GLN A 103 21.55 23.34 -8.55
C GLN A 103 21.98 24.34 -7.46
N GLU A 104 21.33 24.29 -6.30
CA GLU A 104 21.55 25.18 -5.15
C GLU A 104 22.47 24.57 -4.09
N VAL A 105 22.68 23.25 -4.13
CA VAL A 105 23.42 22.49 -3.12
C VAL A 105 24.89 22.31 -3.50
N GLN A 106 25.79 22.56 -2.54
CA GLN A 106 27.18 22.12 -2.66
C GLN A 106 27.26 20.61 -2.43
N GLY A 107 27.81 19.86 -3.39
CA GLY A 107 27.85 18.40 -3.33
C GLY A 107 26.63 17.74 -3.98
N VAL A 108 26.48 17.95 -5.29
CA VAL A 108 25.42 17.38 -6.14
C VAL A 108 25.21 15.88 -5.90
N SER A 109 26.28 15.11 -5.75
CA SER A 109 26.23 13.66 -5.51
C SER A 109 25.48 13.27 -4.23
N LEU A 110 25.47 14.13 -3.19
CA LEU A 110 24.72 13.88 -1.95
C LEU A 110 23.21 13.81 -2.18
N VAL A 111 22.71 14.51 -3.19
CA VAL A 111 21.29 14.51 -3.56
C VAL A 111 21.00 13.41 -4.58
N LEU A 112 21.92 13.17 -5.53
CA LEU A 112 21.70 12.21 -6.61
C LEU A 112 21.78 10.74 -6.16
N PHE A 113 22.67 10.37 -5.22
CA PHE A 113 22.76 8.98 -4.77
C PHE A 113 21.45 8.45 -4.13
N PRO A 114 20.79 9.17 -3.21
CA PRO A 114 19.48 8.76 -2.71
C PRO A 114 18.43 8.65 -3.82
N ILE A 115 18.49 9.49 -4.86
CA ILE A 115 17.56 9.44 -6.00
C ILE A 115 17.74 8.15 -6.79
N VAL A 116 18.98 7.75 -7.07
CA VAL A 116 19.30 6.47 -7.75
C VAL A 116 18.66 5.30 -6.99
N ARG A 117 18.86 5.24 -5.67
CA ARG A 117 18.27 4.18 -4.83
C ARG A 117 16.75 4.14 -4.87
N ILE A 118 16.10 5.30 -4.84
CA ILE A 118 14.64 5.39 -4.95
C ILE A 118 14.18 4.84 -6.30
N LEU A 119 14.81 5.27 -7.40
CA LEU A 119 14.45 4.83 -8.74
C LEU A 119 14.69 3.33 -8.96
N GLU A 120 15.76 2.76 -8.40
CA GLU A 120 16.02 1.31 -8.39
C GLU A 120 14.90 0.55 -7.66
N GLY A 121 14.52 1.00 -6.47
CA GLY A 121 13.43 0.40 -5.69
C GLY A 121 12.09 0.45 -6.42
N LEU A 122 11.78 1.59 -7.07
CA LEU A 122 10.56 1.73 -7.88
C LEU A 122 10.56 0.81 -9.10
N LYS A 123 11.68 0.73 -9.82
CA LYS A 123 11.85 -0.20 -10.95
C LYS A 123 11.52 -1.62 -10.52
N ASP A 124 12.06 -2.07 -9.39
CA ASP A 124 11.86 -3.44 -8.90
C ASP A 124 10.41 -3.74 -8.51
N GLN A 125 9.69 -2.76 -7.97
CA GLN A 125 8.26 -2.91 -7.65
C GLN A 125 7.38 -2.91 -8.91
N ILE A 126 7.75 -2.12 -9.92
CA ILE A 126 6.91 -1.89 -11.11
C ILE A 126 7.15 -2.93 -12.21
N LYS A 127 8.34 -3.54 -12.30
CA LYS A 127 8.73 -4.39 -13.45
C LYS A 127 7.75 -5.51 -13.79
N THR A 128 7.11 -6.11 -12.79
CA THR A 128 6.13 -7.20 -12.99
C THR A 128 4.78 -6.69 -13.48
N ILE A 129 4.46 -5.42 -13.21
CA ILE A 129 3.18 -4.78 -13.53
C ILE A 129 3.28 -4.02 -14.86
N SER A 130 4.34 -3.24 -15.04
CA SER A 130 4.59 -2.44 -16.23
C SER A 130 6.08 -2.46 -16.59
N PRO A 131 6.50 -3.38 -17.48
CA PRO A 131 7.87 -3.46 -17.96
C PRO A 131 8.34 -2.17 -18.65
N GLU A 132 7.48 -1.50 -19.41
CA GLU A 132 7.79 -0.25 -20.13
C GLU A 132 8.21 0.89 -19.17
N ILE A 133 7.44 1.10 -18.11
CA ILE A 133 7.75 2.11 -17.08
C ILE A 133 9.06 1.73 -16.38
N ALA A 134 9.22 0.46 -16.02
CA ALA A 134 10.45 -0.02 -15.37
C ALA A 134 11.70 0.19 -16.23
N MET A 135 11.63 -0.08 -17.54
CA MET A 135 12.74 0.19 -18.48
C MET A 135 13.07 1.68 -18.54
N THR A 136 12.06 2.55 -18.54
CA THR A 136 12.30 4.00 -18.57
C THR A 136 12.93 4.49 -17.27
N LEU A 137 12.48 3.97 -16.12
CA LEU A 137 13.10 4.27 -14.81
C LEU A 137 14.56 3.81 -14.76
N ASP A 138 14.90 2.66 -15.35
CA ASP A 138 16.28 2.16 -15.44
C ASP A 138 17.17 3.08 -16.29
N SER A 139 16.66 3.55 -17.43
CA SER A 139 17.34 4.53 -18.27
C SER A 139 17.57 5.85 -17.52
N ILE A 140 16.56 6.36 -16.80
CA ILE A 140 16.69 7.57 -15.98
C ILE A 140 17.72 7.36 -14.86
N THR A 141 17.70 6.21 -14.20
CA THR A 141 18.65 5.83 -13.14
C THR A 141 20.08 5.87 -13.67
N SER A 142 20.31 5.32 -14.87
CA SER A 142 21.59 5.35 -15.56
C SER A 142 22.06 6.78 -15.84
N SER A 143 21.17 7.66 -16.33
CA SER A 143 21.49 9.08 -16.55
C SER A 143 21.85 9.80 -15.25
N VAL A 144 21.12 9.56 -14.15
CA VAL A 144 21.42 10.16 -12.84
C VAL A 144 22.79 9.67 -12.33
N ASN A 145 23.10 8.38 -12.47
CA ASN A 145 24.40 7.81 -12.10
C ASN A 145 25.56 8.45 -12.89
N SER A 146 25.41 8.60 -14.21
CA SER A 146 26.42 9.26 -15.05
C SER A 146 26.69 10.70 -14.58
N ILE A 147 25.62 11.46 -14.27
CA ILE A 147 25.77 12.82 -13.75
C ILE A 147 26.48 12.82 -12.39
N ALA A 148 26.09 11.92 -11.48
CA ALA A 148 26.70 11.81 -10.15
C ALA A 148 28.19 11.47 -10.22
N ALA A 149 28.60 10.64 -11.19
CA ALA A 149 29.99 10.29 -11.46
C ALA A 149 30.78 11.46 -12.07
N GLU A 150 30.23 12.15 -13.06
CA GLU A 150 30.88 13.29 -13.74
C GLU A 150 31.02 14.53 -12.84
N THR A 151 30.03 14.77 -11.97
CA THR A 151 30.07 15.84 -10.97
C THR A 151 30.87 15.47 -9.73
N GLY A 152 31.27 14.19 -9.61
CA GLY A 152 32.09 13.63 -8.57
C GLY A 152 33.57 14.04 -8.69
N MET A 153 33.91 15.24 -8.23
CA MET A 153 35.14 15.35 -7.45
C MET A 153 34.97 14.38 -6.28
N ILE A 154 35.84 13.38 -6.20
CA ILE A 154 35.99 12.47 -5.06
C ILE A 154 36.27 13.34 -3.83
N SER A 155 35.22 13.85 -3.20
CA SER A 155 35.32 14.42 -1.87
C SER A 155 35.28 13.23 -0.95
N ASP A 156 36.48 12.87 -0.51
CA ASP A 156 36.87 11.88 0.49
C ASP A 156 36.24 12.17 1.89
N ARG A 157 34.95 12.43 1.92
CA ARG A 157 34.14 12.59 3.13
C ARG A 157 33.06 11.54 3.10
N SER A 158 33.42 10.33 3.51
CA SER A 158 32.60 9.35 4.23
C SER A 158 31.08 9.61 4.18
N VAL A 159 30.46 9.55 2.99
CA VAL A 159 29.01 9.42 2.93
C VAL A 159 28.75 7.97 3.22
N VAL A 160 28.32 7.69 4.45
CA VAL A 160 28.07 6.32 4.89
C VAL A 160 26.94 5.76 4.00
N PRO A 161 27.16 4.68 3.24
CA PRO A 161 26.14 4.10 2.37
C PRO A 161 24.81 3.85 3.09
N ALA A 162 24.87 3.51 4.39
CA ALA A 162 23.70 3.36 5.26
C ALA A 162 22.80 4.61 5.33
N VAL A 163 23.36 5.83 5.29
CA VAL A 163 22.56 7.08 5.35
C VAL A 163 21.82 7.32 4.03
N ILE A 164 22.45 6.98 2.90
CA ILE A 164 21.81 7.08 1.57
C ILE A 164 20.63 6.11 1.50
N ASP A 165 20.85 4.87 1.90
CA ASP A 165 19.84 3.81 1.86
C ASP A 165 18.67 4.14 2.81
N GLU A 166 18.94 4.68 3.99
CA GLU A 166 17.90 5.10 4.95
C GLU A 166 17.02 6.25 4.41
N GLN A 167 17.62 7.24 3.74
CA GLN A 167 16.85 8.33 3.13
C GLN A 167 15.94 7.85 2.00
N ALA A 168 16.45 6.94 1.16
CA ALA A 168 15.67 6.35 0.08
C ALA A 168 14.51 5.51 0.62
N LYS A 169 14.81 4.66 1.61
CA LYS A 169 13.82 3.82 2.29
C LYS A 169 12.71 4.65 2.92
N LYS A 170 13.06 5.71 3.65
CA LYS A 170 12.07 6.60 4.28
C LYS A 170 11.11 7.21 3.26
N ILE A 171 11.60 7.64 2.09
CA ILE A 171 10.73 8.19 1.04
C ILE A 171 9.78 7.13 0.49
N LEU A 172 10.29 5.92 0.21
CA LEU A 172 9.47 4.83 -0.29
C LEU A 172 8.39 4.42 0.72
N GLU A 173 8.73 4.37 2.01
CA GLU A 173 7.78 4.07 3.09
C GLU A 173 6.72 5.17 3.26
N GLU A 174 7.11 6.44 3.22
CA GLU A 174 6.18 7.58 3.26
C GLU A 174 5.22 7.54 2.06
N ALA A 175 5.75 7.32 0.85
CA ALA A 175 4.95 7.20 -0.37
C ALA A 175 3.98 6.01 -0.29
N GLN A 176 4.43 4.86 0.23
CA GLN A 176 3.59 3.69 0.40
C GLN A 176 2.46 3.94 1.40
N LYS A 177 2.76 4.56 2.54
CA LYS A 177 1.74 4.90 3.55
C LYS A 177 0.70 5.87 2.98
N SER A 178 1.15 6.89 2.24
CA SER A 178 0.24 7.83 1.56
C SER A 178 -0.60 7.14 0.48
N ALA A 179 -0.01 6.21 -0.28
CA ALA A 179 -0.75 5.41 -1.26
C ALA A 179 -1.82 4.52 -0.62
N GLU A 180 -1.52 3.88 0.51
CA GLU A 180 -2.50 3.09 1.27
C GLU A 180 -3.70 3.91 1.70
N GLN A 181 -3.44 5.09 2.27
CA GLN A 181 -4.51 6.01 2.66
C GLN A 181 -5.33 6.43 1.43
N LYS A 182 -4.67 6.78 0.33
CA LYS A 182 -5.35 7.25 -0.89
C LYS A 182 -6.23 6.18 -1.52
N VAL A 183 -5.77 4.94 -1.54
CA VAL A 183 -6.56 3.80 -2.04
C VAL A 183 -7.78 3.55 -1.16
N LYS A 184 -7.61 3.61 0.17
CA LYS A 184 -8.71 3.44 1.13
C LYS A 184 -9.77 4.54 1.03
N GLU A 185 -9.37 5.78 0.75
CA GLU A 185 -10.31 6.91 0.58
C GLU A 185 -11.12 6.83 -0.71
N LEU A 186 -10.57 6.25 -1.77
CA LEU A 186 -11.13 6.36 -3.12
C LEU A 186 -11.90 5.11 -3.57
N LEU A 187 -11.68 3.96 -2.95
CA LEU A 187 -12.26 2.70 -3.38
C LEU A 187 -13.24 2.17 -2.34
N PRO A 188 -14.46 1.77 -2.75
CA PRO A 188 -15.48 1.29 -1.82
C PRO A 188 -15.04 -0.03 -1.18
N ASP A 189 -15.46 -0.28 0.06
CA ASP A 189 -15.29 -1.59 0.66
C ASP A 189 -16.00 -2.64 -0.20
N LEU A 190 -15.35 -3.79 -0.39
CA LEU A 190 -15.95 -4.88 -1.16
C LEU A 190 -17.23 -5.35 -0.46
N PRO A 191 -18.32 -5.64 -1.19
CA PRO A 191 -19.46 -6.31 -0.60
C PRO A 191 -18.91 -7.66 -0.17
N HIS A 192 -18.84 -7.93 1.13
CA HIS A 192 -18.30 -9.19 1.60
C HIS A 192 -19.09 -10.31 0.92
N PRO A 193 -18.48 -11.18 0.09
CA PRO A 193 -19.10 -12.47 -0.16
C PRO A 193 -19.36 -13.10 1.22
N PRO A 194 -20.46 -13.85 1.43
CA PRO A 194 -20.61 -14.60 2.65
C PRO A 194 -19.42 -15.55 2.73
N THR A 195 -18.40 -15.14 3.49
CA THR A 195 -17.31 -15.98 3.89
C THR A 195 -17.93 -17.04 4.77
N GLU A 196 -18.05 -18.25 4.24
CA GLU A 196 -18.06 -19.49 5.05
C GLU A 196 -16.65 -19.81 5.60
N THR A 197 -15.76 -18.83 5.67
CA THR A 197 -14.71 -18.82 6.69
C THR A 197 -15.31 -18.12 7.89
N PRO A 198 -15.30 -18.71 9.11
CA PRO A 198 -15.85 -18.09 10.30
C PRO A 198 -15.09 -16.80 10.59
N ALA A 199 -15.61 -15.71 10.02
CA ALA A 199 -15.33 -14.39 10.49
C ALA A 199 -15.69 -14.43 11.97
N LYS A 200 -14.72 -14.06 12.80
CA LYS A 200 -14.97 -13.52 14.12
C LYS A 200 -15.82 -12.27 13.93
N VAL A 201 -17.10 -12.48 13.63
CA VAL A 201 -18.15 -11.52 13.82
C VAL A 201 -18.31 -11.51 15.33
N GLU A 202 -17.58 -10.62 15.99
CA GLU A 202 -17.93 -10.15 17.33
C GLU A 202 -19.25 -9.37 17.26
N VAL A 203 -20.31 -10.01 16.80
CA VAL A 203 -21.64 -9.74 17.33
C VAL A 203 -21.78 -10.79 18.42
N LYS A 204 -21.33 -10.42 19.63
CA LYS A 204 -21.76 -11.10 20.85
C LYS A 204 -23.28 -10.99 20.90
N LYS A 205 -23.99 -11.93 20.28
CA LYS A 205 -25.36 -12.24 20.67
C LYS A 205 -25.22 -12.76 22.09
N ARG A 206 -25.43 -11.87 23.07
CA ARG A 206 -25.38 -12.24 24.49
C ARG A 206 -26.34 -13.39 24.68
N LEU A 207 -25.84 -14.50 25.21
CA LEU A 207 -26.67 -15.59 25.71
C LEU A 207 -27.61 -15.00 26.78
N ASP A 208 -28.89 -14.91 26.47
CA ASP A 208 -29.91 -14.36 27.39
C ASP A 208 -30.62 -15.49 28.14
N GLU A 209 -30.96 -15.25 29.40
CA GLU A 209 -31.65 -16.22 30.27
C GLU A 209 -32.98 -16.67 29.66
N LYS A 210 -33.67 -15.76 28.98
CA LYS A 210 -34.96 -16.03 28.32
C LYS A 210 -34.84 -17.03 27.18
N GLU A 211 -33.76 -16.96 26.40
CA GLU A 211 -33.55 -17.87 25.27
C GLU A 211 -33.23 -19.28 25.78
N ILE A 212 -32.46 -19.39 26.86
CA ILE A 212 -32.17 -20.67 27.52
C ILE A 212 -33.43 -21.26 28.16
N LEU A 213 -34.25 -20.46 28.86
CA LEU A 213 -35.52 -20.93 29.42
C LEU A 213 -36.47 -21.45 28.35
N ASN A 214 -36.61 -20.71 27.24
CA ASN A 214 -37.48 -21.12 26.16
C ASN A 214 -36.99 -22.45 25.55
N TYR A 215 -35.69 -22.58 25.30
CA TYR A 215 -35.11 -23.83 24.81
C TYR A 215 -35.36 -25.00 25.76
N ILE A 216 -35.07 -24.85 27.06
CA ILE A 216 -35.30 -25.89 28.06
C ILE A 216 -36.79 -26.28 28.13
N SER A 217 -37.70 -25.30 27.99
CA SER A 217 -39.13 -25.56 27.98
C SER A 217 -39.60 -26.32 26.73
N GLU A 218 -39.05 -25.98 25.56
CA GLU A 218 -39.38 -26.62 24.27
C GLU A 218 -38.84 -28.06 24.19
N THR A 219 -37.71 -28.34 24.86
CA THR A 219 -37.07 -29.66 24.87
C THR A 219 -37.45 -30.51 26.08
N GLY A 220 -38.43 -30.07 26.88
CA GLY A 220 -38.93 -30.82 28.03
C GLY A 220 -37.91 -31.01 29.15
N GLY A 221 -37.03 -30.03 29.37
CA GLY A 221 -36.04 -30.02 30.46
C GLY A 221 -34.61 -30.38 30.04
N TYR A 222 -34.40 -30.82 28.80
CA TYR A 222 -33.09 -31.27 28.33
C TYR A 222 -32.30 -30.18 27.60
N LEU A 223 -31.06 -29.92 28.02
CA LEU A 223 -30.19 -28.95 27.36
C LEU A 223 -28.92 -29.59 26.80
N ASP A 224 -28.78 -29.58 25.46
CA ASP A 224 -27.54 -29.99 24.79
C ASP A 224 -26.54 -28.84 24.79
N LEU A 225 -25.49 -28.98 25.62
CA LEU A 225 -24.42 -27.99 25.77
C LEU A 225 -23.62 -27.79 24.48
N ASP A 226 -23.44 -28.82 23.66
CA ASP A 226 -22.75 -28.73 22.37
C ASP A 226 -23.59 -27.95 21.36
N TYR A 227 -24.90 -28.21 21.32
CA TYR A 227 -25.83 -27.47 20.47
C TYR A 227 -25.88 -25.98 20.85
N VAL A 228 -26.03 -25.66 22.14
CA VAL A 228 -26.10 -24.27 22.63
C VAL A 228 -24.77 -23.54 22.44
N SER A 229 -23.64 -24.20 22.74
CA SER A 229 -22.30 -23.62 22.52
C SER A 229 -22.08 -23.23 21.05
N LYS A 230 -22.44 -24.12 20.12
CA LYS A 230 -22.33 -23.86 18.68
C LYS A 230 -23.32 -22.80 18.19
N ARG A 231 -24.58 -22.85 18.64
CA ARG A 231 -25.64 -21.93 18.20
C ARG A 231 -25.38 -20.49 18.61
N TYR A 232 -24.77 -20.27 19.78
CA TYR A 232 -24.54 -18.95 20.35
C TYR A 232 -23.08 -18.49 20.32
N GLY A 233 -22.15 -19.33 19.85
CA GLY A 233 -20.73 -18.98 19.76
C GLY A 233 -20.06 -18.75 21.12
N VAL A 234 -20.58 -19.38 22.17
CA VAL A 234 -20.09 -19.28 23.56
C VAL A 234 -19.40 -20.57 24.00
N ARG A 235 -18.45 -20.49 24.93
CA ARG A 235 -17.81 -21.68 25.50
C ARG A 235 -18.80 -22.46 26.37
N LYS A 236 -18.69 -23.79 26.41
CA LYS A 236 -19.52 -24.64 27.30
C LYS A 236 -19.49 -24.19 28.76
N GLU A 237 -18.34 -23.72 29.23
CA GLU A 237 -18.17 -23.20 30.58
C GLU A 237 -19.01 -21.92 30.84
N GLU A 238 -19.18 -21.07 29.83
CA GLU A 238 -20.03 -19.88 29.94
C GLU A 238 -21.52 -20.26 30.02
N VAL A 239 -21.93 -21.29 29.26
CA VAL A 239 -23.29 -21.85 29.36
C VAL A 239 -23.53 -22.46 30.75
N LEU A 240 -22.57 -23.22 31.27
CA LEU A 240 -22.66 -23.83 32.60
C LEU A 240 -22.73 -22.78 33.72
N ASN A 241 -21.95 -21.70 33.61
CA ASN A 241 -21.99 -20.61 34.58
C ASN A 241 -23.35 -19.90 34.58
N LEU A 242 -23.93 -19.66 33.39
CA LEU A 242 -25.28 -19.10 33.28
C LEU A 242 -26.34 -20.03 33.88
N LEU A 243 -26.26 -21.34 33.61
CA LEU A 243 -27.18 -22.32 34.18
C LEU A 243 -27.09 -22.37 35.72
N ARG A 244 -25.88 -22.28 36.29
CA ARG A 244 -25.69 -22.17 37.74
C ARG A 244 -26.28 -20.88 38.31
N GLU A 245 -26.11 -19.76 37.62
CA GLU A 245 -26.71 -18.49 38.02
C GLU A 245 -28.24 -18.58 38.01
N MET A 246 -28.83 -19.11 36.94
CA MET A 246 -30.28 -19.33 36.82
C MET A 246 -30.81 -20.29 37.89
N SER A 247 -30.05 -21.32 38.25
CA SER A 247 -30.40 -22.23 39.34
C SER A 247 -30.34 -21.53 40.70
N SER A 248 -29.33 -20.69 40.94
CA SER A 248 -29.22 -19.90 42.18
C SER A 248 -30.37 -18.87 42.32
N LYS A 249 -30.91 -18.40 41.19
CA LYS A 249 -32.11 -17.53 41.13
C LYS A 249 -33.43 -18.31 41.27
N GLY A 250 -33.38 -19.65 41.31
CA GLY A 250 -34.55 -20.53 41.39
C GLY A 250 -35.35 -20.66 40.09
N LEU A 251 -34.76 -20.27 38.94
CA LEU A 251 -35.43 -20.34 37.64
C LEU A 251 -35.43 -21.75 37.06
N ILE A 252 -34.43 -22.57 37.41
CA ILE A 252 -34.27 -23.96 36.96
C ILE A 252 -33.69 -24.82 38.09
N SER A 253 -33.91 -26.13 38.02
CA SER A 253 -33.18 -27.13 38.82
C SER A 253 -32.20 -27.87 37.91
N LEU A 254 -30.95 -28.00 38.33
CA LEU A 254 -29.94 -28.77 37.61
C LEU A 254 -29.89 -30.18 38.20
N GLU A 255 -30.27 -31.16 37.40
CA GLU A 255 -30.01 -32.57 37.68
C GLU A 255 -28.75 -32.99 36.93
N ALA A 256 -27.82 -33.64 37.63
CA ALA A 256 -26.53 -34.08 37.10
C ALA A 256 -26.63 -35.44 36.40
#